data_AF-A0A7C4AJU0-F1
#
_entry.id   AF-A0A7C4AJU0-F1
#
_cell.length_a   1.000
_cell.length_b   1.000
_cell.length_c   1.000
_cell.angle_alpha   90.00
_cell.angle_beta   90.00
_cell.angle_gamma   90.00
#
_symmetry.space_group_name_H-M   'P 1'
#
loop_
_entity.id
_entity.type
_entity.pdbx_description
1 polymer ?
#
loop_
_entity_poly.entity_id
_entity_poly.type
_entity_poly.pdbx_seq_one_letter_code
_entity_poly.pdbx_strand_id
1 'polypeptide(L)'
;MNWIKELSEKDIQESLEGDLQLVYEHCGLEILCLLWQNFSGMNIYVSTKPLRALQKLYIKKHYNGYNVKEIAIRLGVSEKFVYNVINDNN
;
A
#
# COMPACT_ATOMS: atom_id res chain seq x y z
N MET A 1 -21.12 1.04 -8.36
CA MET A 1 -21.19 2.43 -8.86
C MET A 1 -20.85 2.49 -10.35
N ASN A 2 -21.47 1.66 -11.20
CA ASN A 2 -21.03 1.54 -12.61
C ASN A 2 -21.31 2.78 -13.45
N TRP A 3 -22.31 3.59 -13.06
CA TRP A 3 -22.69 4.81 -13.75
C TRP A 3 -21.57 5.86 -13.81
N ILE A 4 -20.58 5.84 -12.89
CA ILE A 4 -19.46 6.79 -12.92
C ILE A 4 -18.59 6.60 -14.17
N LYS A 5 -18.54 5.38 -14.72
CA LYS A 5 -17.81 5.08 -15.96
C LYS A 5 -18.48 5.70 -17.20
N GLU A 6 -19.70 6.21 -17.07
CA GLU A 6 -20.41 6.91 -18.13
C GLU A 6 -19.99 8.39 -18.22
N LEU A 7 -19.25 8.91 -17.23
CA LEU A 7 -18.67 10.24 -17.22
C LEU A 7 -17.32 10.28 -17.96
N SER A 8 -16.95 11.45 -18.48
CA SER A 8 -15.62 11.61 -19.09
C SER A 8 -14.52 11.65 -18.03
N GLU A 9 -13.29 11.25 -18.38
CA GLU A 9 -12.13 11.34 -17.48
C GLU A 9 -11.91 12.77 -16.97
N LYS A 10 -12.17 13.76 -17.83
CA LYS A 10 -12.08 15.18 -17.50
C LYS A 10 -13.09 15.56 -16.42
N ASP A 11 -14.37 15.20 -16.60
CA ASP A 11 -15.42 15.53 -15.63
C ASP A 11 -15.14 14.90 -14.27
N ILE A 12 -14.65 13.65 -14.27
CA ILE A 12 -14.24 12.95 -13.05
C ILE A 12 -13.09 13.70 -12.38
N GLN A 13 -12.03 14.02 -13.13
CA GLN A 13 -10.85 14.66 -12.56
C GLN A 13 -11.14 16.06 -12.02
N GLU A 14 -11.97 16.86 -12.71
CA GLU A 14 -12.39 18.20 -12.25
C GLU A 14 -13.31 18.16 -11.02
N SER A 15 -13.98 17.02 -10.77
CA SER A 15 -14.87 16.82 -9.62
C SER A 15 -14.16 16.26 -8.39
N LEU A 16 -12.91 15.83 -8.52
CA LEU A 16 -12.13 15.25 -7.43
C LEU A 16 -11.23 16.28 -6.77
N GLU A 17 -11.15 16.21 -5.44
CA GLU A 17 -10.30 17.08 -4.64
C GLU A 17 -9.54 16.25 -3.59
N GLY A 18 -8.37 16.75 -3.18
CA GLY A 18 -7.58 16.20 -2.07
C GLY A 18 -7.20 14.73 -2.25
N ASP A 19 -7.42 13.92 -1.20
CA ASP A 19 -6.99 12.53 -1.16
C ASP A 19 -7.64 11.66 -2.26
N LEU A 20 -8.88 11.97 -2.66
CA LEU A 20 -9.57 11.19 -3.70
C LEU A 20 -8.99 11.45 -5.09
N GLN A 21 -8.47 12.65 -5.35
CA GLN A 21 -7.71 12.95 -6.56
C GLN A 21 -6.42 12.12 -6.60
N LEU A 22 -5.67 12.07 -5.49
CA LEU A 22 -4.45 11.26 -5.39
C LEU A 22 -4.73 9.77 -5.62
N VAL A 23 -5.81 9.25 -5.03
CA VAL A 23 -6.26 7.87 -5.27
C VAL A 23 -6.58 7.65 -6.75
N TYR A 24 -7.30 8.55 -7.39
CA TYR A 24 -7.64 8.41 -8.80
C TYR A 24 -6.39 8.41 -9.70
N GLU A 25 -5.48 9.35 -9.48
CA GLU A 25 -4.24 9.50 -10.27
C GLU A 25 -3.27 8.32 -10.10
N HIS A 26 -3.16 7.77 -8.88
CA HIS A 26 -2.22 6.69 -8.58
C HIS A 26 -2.81 5.28 -8.62
N CYS A 27 -4.12 5.13 -8.45
CA CYS A 27 -4.79 3.83 -8.32
C CYS A 27 -5.93 3.62 -9.32
N GLY A 28 -6.38 4.67 -10.00
CA GLY A 28 -7.41 4.60 -11.04
C GLY A 28 -8.85 4.56 -10.51
N LEU A 29 -9.79 4.67 -11.45
CA LEU A 29 -11.23 4.78 -11.18
C LEU A 29 -11.79 3.57 -10.40
N GLU A 30 -11.29 2.38 -10.67
CA GLU A 30 -11.80 1.15 -10.06
C GLU A 30 -11.58 1.15 -8.54
N ILE A 31 -10.37 1.49 -8.09
CA ILE A 31 -10.03 1.56 -6.67
C ILE A 31 -10.80 2.67 -5.98
N LEU A 32 -10.93 3.82 -6.62
CA LEU A 32 -11.75 4.92 -6.12
C LEU A 32 -13.21 4.50 -5.90
N CYS A 33 -13.81 3.80 -6.87
CA CYS A 33 -15.17 3.26 -6.75
C CYS A 33 -15.30 2.26 -5.59
N LEU A 34 -14.31 1.37 -5.41
CA LEU A 34 -14.31 0.42 -4.29
C LEU A 34 -14.21 1.15 -2.95
N LEU A 35 -13.43 2.22 -2.85
CA LEU A 35 -13.31 3.01 -1.63
C LEU A 35 -14.62 3.69 -1.27
N TRP A 36 -15.27 4.37 -2.23
CA TRP A 36 -16.58 4.97 -1.97
C TRP A 36 -17.66 3.93 -1.65
N GLN A 37 -17.68 2.80 -2.34
CA GLN A 37 -18.70 1.78 -2.12
C GLN A 37 -18.64 1.16 -0.71
N ASN A 38 -17.43 1.02 -0.14
CA ASN A 38 -17.23 0.25 1.09
C ASN A 38 -16.86 1.11 2.31
N PHE A 39 -16.32 2.31 2.09
CA PHE A 39 -15.74 3.14 3.16
C PHE A 39 -16.20 4.61 3.10
N SER A 40 -17.25 4.93 2.35
CA SER A 40 -17.81 6.29 2.33
C SER A 40 -18.16 6.79 3.74
N GLY A 41 -17.76 8.02 4.04
CA GLY A 41 -17.92 8.64 5.36
C GLY A 41 -16.86 8.27 6.38
N MET A 42 -15.94 7.34 6.07
CA MET A 42 -14.81 6.99 6.93
C MET A 42 -13.57 7.81 6.57
N ASN A 43 -12.84 8.27 7.58
CA ASN A 43 -11.49 8.78 7.39
C ASN A 43 -10.50 7.60 7.48
N ILE A 44 -9.83 7.27 6.36
CA ILE A 44 -8.85 6.19 6.31
C ILE A 44 -7.45 6.75 6.45
N TYR A 45 -6.80 6.44 7.56
CA TYR A 45 -5.38 6.73 7.76
C TYR A 45 -4.49 5.55 7.32
N VAL A 46 -3.64 5.77 6.31
CA VAL A 46 -2.72 4.74 5.80
C VAL A 46 -1.39 4.76 6.55
N SER A 47 -1.33 4.03 7.67
CA SER A 47 -0.09 3.92 8.47
C SER A 47 0.94 2.99 7.84
N THR A 48 2.22 3.33 7.97
CA THR A 48 3.34 2.43 7.61
C THR A 48 3.63 1.37 8.68
N LYS A 49 3.06 1.47 9.88
CA LYS A 49 3.32 0.51 10.98
C LYS A 49 2.91 -0.94 10.63
N PRO A 50 1.69 -1.21 10.11
CA PRO A 50 1.30 -2.56 9.72
C PRO A 50 2.18 -3.11 8.58
N LEU A 51 2.54 -2.27 7.60
CA LEU A 51 3.47 -2.65 6.53
C LEU A 51 4.82 -3.10 7.10
N ARG A 52 5.37 -2.37 8.07
CA ARG A 52 6.61 -2.75 8.75
C ARG A 52 6.46 -4.09 9.48
N ALA A 53 5.34 -4.34 10.15
CA ALA A 53 5.08 -5.61 10.81
C ALA A 53 5.02 -6.78 9.79
N LEU A 54 4.36 -6.59 8.64
CA LEU A 54 4.31 -7.59 7.57
C LEU A 54 5.68 -7.85 6.94
N GLN A 55 6.49 -6.81 6.72
CA GLN A 55 7.87 -6.96 6.26
C GLN A 55 8.70 -7.79 7.25
N LYS A 56 8.57 -7.54 8.56
CA LYS A 56 9.24 -8.33 9.60
C LYS A 56 8.81 -9.81 9.56
N LEU A 57 7.51 -10.05 9.45
CA LEU A 57 6.96 -11.41 9.36
C LEU A 57 7.49 -12.14 8.11
N TYR A 58 7.54 -11.46 6.97
CA TYR A 58 8.10 -12.02 5.75
C TYR A 58 9.57 -12.40 5.91
N ILE A 59 10.40 -11.51 6.48
CA ILE A 59 11.81 -11.78 6.77
C ILE A 59 11.95 -13.04 7.63
N LYS A 60 11.23 -13.11 8.76
CA LYS A 60 11.30 -14.25 9.68
C LYS A 60 10.91 -15.58 9.01
N LYS A 61 9.94 -15.56 8.09
CA LYS A 61 9.45 -16.76 7.41
C LYS A 61 10.32 -17.22 6.24
N HIS A 62 10.98 -16.30 5.54
CA HIS A 62 11.65 -16.58 4.28
C HIS A 62 13.18 -16.47 4.35
N TYR A 63 13.75 -16.04 5.47
CA TYR A 63 15.20 -16.05 5.67
C TYR A 63 15.73 -17.49 5.71
N ASN A 64 16.77 -17.74 4.90
CA ASN A 64 17.37 -19.08 4.75
C ASN A 64 18.84 -19.16 5.16
N GLY A 65 19.36 -18.14 5.86
CA GLY A 65 20.78 -18.03 6.22
C GLY A 65 21.58 -17.11 5.29
N TYR A 66 21.26 -17.09 3.99
CA TYR A 66 22.15 -16.50 2.96
C TYR A 66 21.46 -15.49 2.04
N ASN A 67 20.14 -15.31 2.13
CA ASN A 67 19.35 -14.51 1.20
C ASN A 67 19.02 -13.08 1.68
N VAL A 68 19.81 -12.50 2.59
CA VAL A 68 19.54 -11.16 3.16
C VAL A 68 19.36 -10.08 2.09
N LYS A 69 20.28 -10.01 1.13
CA LYS A 69 20.25 -9.02 0.05
C LYS A 69 19.03 -9.19 -0.85
N GLU A 70 18.64 -10.43 -1.16
CA GLU A 70 17.46 -10.71 -1.97
C GLU A 70 16.18 -10.23 -1.27
N ILE A 71 16.04 -10.55 0.02
CA ILE A 71 14.90 -10.11 0.83
C ILE A 71 14.85 -8.58 0.93
N ALA A 72 16.00 -7.93 1.13
CA ALA A 72 16.11 -6.48 1.23
C ALA A 72 15.61 -5.78 -0.05
N ILE A 73 16.08 -6.23 -1.23
CA ILE A 73 15.64 -5.70 -2.53
C ILE A 73 14.13 -5.94 -2.73
N ARG A 74 13.66 -7.17 -2.47
CA ARG A 74 12.25 -7.55 -2.67
C ARG A 74 11.29 -6.69 -1.83
N LEU A 75 11.66 -6.41 -0.59
CA LEU A 75 10.80 -5.67 0.34
C LEU A 75 11.02 -4.15 0.28
N GLY A 76 12.00 -3.66 -0.48
CA GLY A 76 12.37 -2.25 -0.51
C GLY A 76 12.90 -1.74 0.84
N VAL A 77 13.74 -2.54 1.51
CA VAL A 77 14.34 -2.20 2.82
C VAL A 77 15.86 -2.36 2.78
N SER A 78 16.58 -1.84 3.79
CA SER A 78 18.02 -2.03 3.88
C SER A 78 18.39 -3.43 4.38
N GLU A 79 19.55 -3.95 4.00
CA GLU A 79 20.09 -5.21 4.56
C GLU A 79 20.23 -5.12 6.08
N LYS A 80 20.61 -3.94 6.61
CA LYS A 80 20.66 -3.67 8.06
C LYS A 80 19.31 -3.91 8.74
N PHE A 81 18.20 -3.50 8.11
CA PHE A 81 16.87 -3.77 8.64
C PHE A 81 16.58 -5.28 8.70
N VAL A 82 16.95 -6.02 7.66
CA VAL A 82 16.79 -7.49 7.63
C VAL A 82 17.60 -8.15 8.73
N TYR A 83 18.88 -7.80 8.90
CA TYR A 83 19.71 -8.29 10.00
C TYR A 83 19.14 -7.95 11.36
N ASN A 84 18.65 -6.73 11.57
CA ASN A 84 18.02 -6.34 12.83
C ASN A 84 16.82 -7.23 13.15
N VAL A 85 15.99 -7.59 12.15
CA VAL A 85 14.81 -8.42 12.35
C VAL A 85 15.17 -9.88 12.65
N ILE A 86 16.23 -10.40 12.02
CA ILE A 86 16.74 -11.75 12.28
C ILE A 86 17.35 -11.85 13.69
N ASN A 87 18.05 -10.78 14.12
CA ASN A 87 18.72 -10.72 15.42
C ASN A 87 17.81 -10.28 16.57
N ASP A 88 16.64 -9.71 16.28
CA ASP A 88 15.57 -9.41 17.25
C ASP A 88 14.91 -10.73 17.70
N ASN A 89 15.58 -11.46 18.59
CA ASN A 89 15.01 -12.59 19.33
C ASN A 89 14.19 -12.07 20.50
N ASN A 90 12.89 -11.84 20.25
CA ASN A 90 11.78 -11.93 21.19
C ASN A 90 10.52 -12.40 20.44
#